data_AF-A0A7Y1TNJ1-F1
#
_entry.id   AF-A0A7Y1TNJ1-F1
#
_cell.length_a   1.000
_cell.length_b   1.000
_cell.length_c   1.000
_cell.angle_alpha   90.00
_cell.angle_beta   90.00
_cell.angle_gamma   90.00
#
_symmetry.space_group_name_H-M   'P 1'
#
loop_
_entity.id
_entity.type
_entity.pdbx_description
1 polymer ?
#
loop_
_entity_poly.entity_id
_entity_poly.type
_entity_poly.pdbx_seq_one_letter_code
_entity_poly.pdbx_strand_id
1 'polypeptide(L)'
;MMPFEFFSRLIDNEDPVIIMPFGGYASRNSIHAQARVLEDEGIEHTEEDGFVKNIYNSFKRFETDEVENALVEVELGSNTWQFRTDKEGYVYVDEAVNLAVNTSDKIDWIPLHFKLLMDDQITYE
;
A
#
# COMPACT_ATOMS: atom_id res chain seq x y z
N MET A 1 -31.48 5.25 22.89
CA MET A 1 -30.19 4.72 22.45
C MET A 1 -29.68 5.69 21.40
N MET A 2 -28.69 6.51 21.78
CA MET A 2 -28.27 7.66 20.98
C MET A 2 -27.34 7.18 19.85
N PRO A 3 -27.53 7.62 18.60
CA PRO A 3 -26.71 7.20 17.44
C PRO A 3 -25.20 7.40 17.65
N PHE A 4 -24.84 8.32 18.54
CA PHE A 4 -23.47 8.73 18.81
C PHE A 4 -22.56 7.60 19.35
N GLU A 5 -23.10 6.66 20.14
CA GLU A 5 -22.31 5.53 20.67
C GLU A 5 -21.96 4.47 19.60
N PHE A 6 -22.71 4.43 18.50
CA PHE A 6 -22.41 3.55 17.38
C PHE A 6 -21.21 4.07 16.57
N PHE A 7 -21.16 5.39 16.35
CA PHE A 7 -20.06 6.04 15.63
C PHE A 7 -18.73 5.95 16.40
N SER A 8 -18.74 6.06 17.73
CA SER A 8 -17.50 5.98 18.51
C SER A 8 -16.86 4.60 18.51
N ARG A 9 -17.64 3.52 18.31
CA ARG A 9 -17.12 2.14 18.23
C ARG A 9 -16.57 1.76 16.85
N LEU A 10 -16.89 2.54 15.82
CA LEU A 10 -16.33 2.40 14.47
C LEU A 10 -14.96 3.09 14.33
N ILE A 11 -14.52 3.82 15.35
CA ILE A 11 -13.27 4.63 15.37
C ILE A 11 -12.21 3.97 16.30
N ASP A 12 -12.53 2.85 16.95
CA ASP A 12 -11.75 2.31 18.09
C ASP A 12 -10.89 1.08 17.73
N ASN A 13 -10.60 0.85 16.45
CA ASN A 13 -9.53 -0.07 16.02
C ASN A 13 -8.55 0.76 15.20
N GLU A 14 -7.27 0.70 15.53
CA GLU A 14 -6.22 1.27 14.68
C GLU A 14 -6.28 0.57 13.31
N ASP A 15 -6.64 1.33 12.29
CA ASP A 15 -6.84 0.83 10.94
C ASP A 15 -5.52 0.28 10.38
N PRO A 16 -5.45 -0.99 9.92
CA PRO A 16 -4.19 -1.58 9.49
C PRO A 16 -3.63 -0.84 8.28
N VAL A 17 -2.34 -0.48 8.34
CA VAL A 17 -1.68 0.18 7.21
C VAL A 17 -1.33 -0.84 6.14
N ILE A 18 -1.78 -0.57 4.91
CA ILE A 18 -1.53 -1.41 3.74
C ILE A 18 -0.60 -0.71 2.74
N ILE A 19 0.16 -1.50 1.99
CA ILE A 19 0.93 -1.03 0.84
C ILE A 19 0.36 -1.60 -0.46
N MET A 20 0.09 -0.72 -1.42
CA MET A 20 -0.51 -1.02 -2.70
C MET A 20 0.47 -0.71 -3.85
N PRO A 21 1.18 -1.71 -4.38
CA PRO A 21 2.05 -1.54 -5.54
C PRO A 21 1.24 -1.38 -6.84
N PHE A 22 1.61 -0.44 -7.71
CA PHE A 22 1.00 -0.25 -9.04
C PHE A 22 1.80 -0.86 -10.19
N GLY A 23 2.94 -1.49 -9.87
CA GLY A 23 3.87 -2.01 -10.86
C GLY A 23 4.84 -0.95 -11.37
N GLY A 24 5.60 -1.31 -12.40
CA GLY A 24 6.70 -0.50 -12.90
C GLY A 24 7.36 -1.11 -14.13
N TYR A 25 8.46 -0.51 -14.55
CA TYR A 25 9.30 -1.02 -15.63
C TYR A 25 10.78 -0.91 -15.26
N ALA A 26 11.59 -1.76 -15.86
CA ALA A 26 13.02 -1.79 -15.65
C ALA A 26 13.76 -1.91 -16.97
N SER A 27 14.95 -1.32 -17.01
CA SER A 27 15.96 -1.52 -18.04
C SER A 27 17.16 -2.25 -17.43
N ARG A 28 18.21 -2.49 -18.22
CA ARG A 28 19.47 -2.99 -17.68
C ARG A 28 20.05 -2.07 -16.60
N ASN A 29 19.75 -0.77 -16.66
CA ASN A 29 20.47 0.28 -15.94
C ASN A 29 19.60 1.05 -14.93
N SER A 30 18.28 0.91 -14.99
CA SER A 30 17.35 1.66 -14.15
C SER A 30 16.09 0.87 -13.85
N ILE A 31 15.46 1.17 -12.73
CA ILE A 31 14.13 0.69 -12.37
C ILE A 31 13.24 1.87 -11.98
N HIS A 32 12.01 1.83 -12.47
CA HIS A 32 10.96 2.78 -12.12
C HIS A 32 9.74 2.02 -11.65
N ALA A 33 9.25 2.33 -10.44
CA ALA A 33 8.06 1.70 -9.89
C ALA A 33 7.34 2.63 -8.93
N GLN A 34 6.08 2.33 -8.65
CA GLN A 34 5.27 3.12 -7.74
C GLN A 34 4.48 2.21 -6.79
N ALA A 35 4.33 2.66 -5.55
CA ALA A 35 3.40 2.11 -4.58
C ALA A 35 2.72 3.24 -3.80
N ARG A 36 1.60 2.93 -3.16
CA ARG A 36 0.90 3.85 -2.24
C ARG A 36 0.65 3.17 -0.91
N VAL A 37 0.80 3.90 0.18
CA VAL A 37 0.55 3.46 1.55
C VAL A 37 -0.71 4.14 2.08
N LEU A 38 -1.62 3.34 2.62
CA LEU A 38 -2.97 3.75 3.03
C LEU A 38 -3.32 3.10 4.38
N GLU A 39 -4.18 3.72 5.16
CA GLU A 39 -4.88 3.08 6.29
C GLU A 39 -6.10 2.31 5.75
N ASP A 40 -6.31 1.06 6.19
CA ASP A 40 -7.46 0.23 5.81
C ASP A 40 -8.54 0.30 6.88
N GLU A 41 -9.65 0.99 6.61
CA GLU A 41 -10.77 1.23 7.55
C GLU A 41 -11.57 -0.03 7.99
N GLY A 42 -10.99 -1.22 7.95
CA GLY A 42 -11.53 -2.42 8.59
C GLY A 42 -12.93 -2.81 8.10
N ILE A 43 -13.16 -2.84 6.78
CA ILE A 43 -14.48 -3.08 6.21
C ILE A 43 -14.92 -4.54 6.43
N GLU A 44 -15.76 -4.78 7.45
CA GLU A 44 -16.36 -6.08 7.67
C GLU A 44 -17.39 -6.43 6.59
N HIS A 45 -17.17 -7.58 5.94
CA HIS A 45 -18.13 -8.23 5.06
C HIS A 45 -19.15 -9.02 5.89
N THR A 46 -20.23 -8.36 6.34
CA THR A 46 -21.40 -9.06 6.88
C THR A 46 -22.42 -9.33 5.75
N GLU A 47 -22.84 -10.58 5.55
CA GLU A 47 -23.79 -11.03 4.51
C GLU A 47 -25.23 -10.47 4.65
N GLU A 48 -25.50 -9.57 5.61
CA GLU A 48 -26.78 -8.87 5.72
C GLU A 48 -26.76 -7.59 4.87
N ASP A 49 -26.91 -7.81 3.55
CA ASP A 49 -26.84 -6.81 2.48
C ASP A 49 -28.05 -5.84 2.47
N GLY A 50 -27.95 -4.77 3.25
CA GLY A 50 -28.77 -3.57 3.03
C GLY A 50 -28.15 -2.69 1.94
N PHE A 51 -28.91 -2.33 0.90
CA PHE A 51 -28.47 -1.41 -0.18
C PHE A 51 -27.78 -0.14 0.34
N VAL A 52 -28.26 0.42 1.45
CA VAL A 52 -27.69 1.61 2.10
C VAL A 52 -26.33 1.31 2.76
N LYS A 53 -26.18 0.14 3.41
CA LYS A 53 -24.91 -0.29 4.02
C LYS A 53 -23.86 -0.55 2.94
N ASN A 54 -24.24 -1.09 1.79
CA ASN A 54 -23.33 -1.29 0.65
C ASN A 54 -22.87 0.01 0.02
N ILE A 55 -23.74 1.03 -0.08
CA ILE A 55 -23.33 2.37 -0.52
C ILE A 55 -22.41 3.02 0.52
N TYR A 56 -22.73 2.92 1.81
CA TYR A 56 -21.88 3.45 2.88
C TYR A 56 -20.49 2.78 2.91
N ASN A 57 -20.43 1.46 2.82
CA ASN A 57 -19.18 0.70 2.74
C ASN A 57 -18.41 1.05 1.45
N SER A 58 -19.11 1.27 0.33
CA SER A 58 -18.46 1.73 -0.90
C SER A 58 -17.90 3.14 -0.75
N PHE A 59 -18.59 4.02 -0.03
CA PHE A 59 -18.11 5.38 0.25
C PHE A 59 -16.87 5.37 1.17
N LYS A 60 -16.89 4.58 2.25
CA LYS A 60 -15.70 4.35 3.10
C LYS A 60 -14.51 3.77 2.31
N ARG A 61 -14.73 2.89 1.33
CA ARG A 61 -13.65 2.44 0.42
C ARG A 61 -13.00 3.55 -0.40
N PHE A 62 -13.73 4.64 -0.65
CA PHE A 62 -13.18 5.80 -1.33
C PHE A 62 -12.47 6.75 -0.37
N GLU A 63 -12.83 6.76 0.92
CA GLU A 63 -12.16 7.48 2.01
C GLU A 63 -11.04 6.61 2.63
N THR A 64 -10.13 6.09 1.81
CA THR A 64 -8.90 5.47 2.36
C THR A 64 -7.94 6.59 2.72
N ASP A 65 -7.64 6.73 4.00
CA ASP A 65 -6.75 7.79 4.50
C ASP A 65 -5.29 7.51 4.08
N GLU A 66 -4.63 8.53 3.56
CA GLU A 66 -3.27 8.42 3.05
C GLU A 66 -2.23 8.54 4.16
N VAL A 67 -1.23 7.64 4.17
CA VAL A 67 -0.17 7.68 5.19
C VAL A 67 1.02 8.48 4.68
N GLU A 68 1.17 9.74 5.14
CA GLU A 68 2.32 10.59 4.85
C GLU A 68 3.58 10.16 5.61
N ASN A 69 4.75 10.33 5.00
CA ASN A 69 6.08 10.17 5.62
C ASN A 69 6.38 8.75 6.16
N ALA A 70 5.60 7.74 5.77
CA ALA A 70 5.80 6.35 6.08
C ALA A 70 7.10 5.83 5.45
N LEU A 71 7.90 5.09 6.21
CA LEU A 71 9.14 4.51 5.70
C LEU A 71 8.86 3.19 4.99
N VAL A 72 9.23 3.11 3.72
CA VAL A 72 9.03 1.94 2.87
C VAL A 72 10.38 1.44 2.39
N GLU A 73 10.68 0.19 2.69
CA GLU A 73 11.81 -0.53 2.12
C GLU A 73 11.40 -1.20 0.80
N VAL A 74 12.25 -1.05 -0.21
CA VAL A 74 12.05 -1.63 -1.54
C VAL A 74 13.22 -2.53 -1.87
N GLU A 75 12.94 -3.79 -2.21
CA GLU A 75 13.94 -4.80 -2.50
C GLU A 75 13.84 -5.32 -3.94
N LEU A 76 14.98 -5.34 -4.63
CA LEU A 76 15.16 -5.93 -5.96
C LEU A 76 16.42 -6.80 -5.98
N GLY A 77 16.24 -8.11 -5.82
CA GLY A 77 17.35 -9.06 -5.74
C GLY A 77 18.23 -8.78 -4.53
N SER A 78 19.45 -8.26 -4.75
CA SER A 78 20.38 -7.87 -3.67
C SER A 78 20.40 -6.36 -3.40
N ASN A 79 19.60 -5.57 -4.13
CA ASN A 79 19.51 -4.14 -3.91
C ASN A 79 18.35 -3.84 -2.96
N THR A 80 18.59 -2.93 -2.02
CA THR A 80 17.61 -2.47 -1.05
C THR A 80 17.67 -0.95 -0.96
N TRP A 81 16.52 -0.31 -1.00
CA TRP A 81 16.37 1.13 -0.86
C TRP A 81 15.28 1.47 0.15
N GLN A 82 15.34 2.67 0.70
CA GLN A 82 14.32 3.18 1.60
C GLN A 82 13.77 4.49 1.08
N PHE A 83 12.45 4.58 1.03
CA PHE A 83 11.71 5.76 0.59
C PHE A 83 10.75 6.21 1.68
N ARG A 84 10.40 7.48 1.66
CA ARG A 84 9.32 8.02 2.48
C ARG A 84 8.16 8.39 1.59
N THR A 85 6.95 8.03 2.00
CA THR A 85 5.75 8.43 1.28
C THR A 85 5.60 9.94 1.28
N ASP A 86 5.05 10.49 0.20
CA ASP A 86 4.62 11.88 0.15
C ASP A 86 3.30 12.11 0.90
N LYS A 87 2.75 13.32 0.78
CA LYS A 87 1.49 13.74 1.41
C LYS A 87 0.28 12.93 0.97
N GLU A 88 0.35 12.25 -0.16
CA GLU A 88 -0.74 11.45 -0.74
C GLU A 88 -0.43 9.95 -0.59
N GLY A 89 0.54 9.58 0.24
CA GLY A 89 0.90 8.21 0.54
C GLY A 89 1.76 7.54 -0.56
N TYR A 90 2.24 8.25 -1.57
CA TYR A 90 2.97 7.64 -2.68
C TYR A 90 4.47 7.50 -2.42
N VAL A 91 5.02 6.38 -2.88
CA VAL A 91 6.46 6.16 -3.06
C VAL A 91 6.75 6.00 -4.54
N TYR A 92 7.76 6.74 -5.00
CA TYR A 92 8.29 6.68 -6.36
C TYR A 92 9.71 6.12 -6.32
N VAL A 93 9.88 4.94 -6.90
CA VAL A 93 11.19 4.31 -7.10
C VAL A 93 11.75 4.81 -8.42
N ASP A 94 12.94 5.41 -8.38
CA ASP A 94 13.74 5.79 -9.54
C ASP A 94 15.21 5.58 -9.20
N GLU A 95 15.69 4.35 -9.43
CA GLU A 95 16.99 3.91 -8.95
C GLU A 95 17.83 3.28 -10.06
N ALA A 96 19.14 3.52 -9.99
CA ALA A 96 20.10 2.89 -10.88
C ALA A 96 20.35 1.44 -10.44
N VAL A 97 20.29 0.52 -11.39
CA VAL A 97 20.49 -0.92 -11.16
C VAL A 97 21.41 -1.50 -12.22
N ASN A 98 21.93 -2.71 -11.98
CA ASN A 98 22.61 -3.49 -13.01
C ASN A 98 21.94 -4.85 -13.12
N LEU A 99 20.92 -4.93 -13.97
CA LEU A 99 20.14 -6.13 -14.16
C LEU A 99 20.73 -6.99 -15.27
N ALA A 100 20.84 -8.29 -15.02
CA ALA A 100 21.15 -9.27 -16.05
C ALA A 100 19.93 -9.47 -16.95
N VAL A 101 19.73 -8.54 -17.90
CA VAL A 101 18.64 -8.64 -18.88
C VAL A 101 18.98 -9.69 -19.93
N ASN A 102 18.10 -10.67 -20.11
CA ASN A 102 18.19 -11.63 -21.21
C ASN A 102 17.96 -10.89 -22.54
N THR A 103 18.82 -11.09 -23.52
CA THR A 103 18.68 -10.47 -24.86
C THR A 103 17.59 -11.12 -25.73
N SER A 104 16.65 -11.82 -25.11
CA SER A 104 15.53 -12.49 -25.77
C SER A 104 14.44 -11.47 -26.10
N ASP A 105 13.70 -11.66 -27.18
CA ASP A 105 12.53 -10.83 -27.54
C ASP A 105 11.33 -11.02 -26.58
N LYS A 106 11.55 -11.58 -25.39
CA LYS A 106 10.53 -11.88 -24.39
C LYS A 106 10.59 -10.88 -23.25
N ILE A 107 9.41 -10.49 -22.77
CA ILE A 107 9.27 -9.65 -21.57
C ILE A 107 9.53 -10.54 -20.35
N ASP A 108 10.54 -10.17 -19.56
CA ASP A 108 10.86 -10.79 -18.29
C ASP A 108 10.24 -9.97 -17.15
N TRP A 109 9.43 -10.62 -16.30
CA TRP A 109 8.89 -10.01 -15.09
C TRP A 109 9.89 -10.16 -13.94
N ILE A 110 10.20 -9.04 -13.28
CA ILE A 110 11.16 -9.01 -12.17
C ILE A 110 10.40 -8.68 -10.89
N PRO A 111 10.47 -9.51 -9.83
CA PRO A 111 9.79 -9.23 -8.59
C PRO A 111 10.44 -8.06 -7.86
N LEU A 112 9.62 -7.08 -7.49
CA LEU A 112 9.99 -5.95 -6.65
C LEU A 112 9.16 -6.05 -5.37
N HIS A 113 9.82 -6.12 -4.22
CA HIS A 113 9.13 -6.25 -2.94
C HIS A 113 9.09 -4.90 -2.24
N PHE A 114 7.94 -4.55 -1.69
CA PHE A 114 7.76 -3.38 -0.85
C PHE A 114 7.43 -3.84 0.56
N LYS A 115 8.10 -3.27 1.56
CA LYS A 115 7.88 -3.54 2.98
C LYS A 115 7.70 -2.24 3.70
N LEU A 116 6.70 -2.17 4.56
CA LEU A 116 6.53 -1.04 5.46
C LEU A 116 7.47 -1.23 6.65
N LEU A 117 8.30 -0.22 6.93
CA LEU A 117 9.12 -0.16 8.13
C LEU A 117 8.43 0.78 9.12
N MET A 118 7.50 0.22 9.91
CA MET A 118 6.91 0.94 11.04
C MET A 118 7.95 1.06 12.15
N ASP A 119 8.04 2.23 12.79
CA ASP A 119 8.79 2.41 14.03
C ASP A 119 8.13 1.54 15.12
N ASP A 120 8.63 0.32 15.28
CA ASP A 120 8.50 -0.56 16.45
C ASP A 120 7.10 -0.83 17.07
N GLN A 121 5.99 -0.56 16.39
CA GLN A 121 4.67 -0.99 16.86
C GLN A 121 3.82 -1.53 15.69
N ILE A 122 3.53 -2.83 15.80
CA ILE A 122 2.45 -3.59 15.16
C ILE A 122 2.82 -4.32 13.85
N THR A 123 3.27 -5.56 14.07
CA THR A 123 3.35 -6.66 13.12
C THR A 123 1.95 -7.16 12.77
N TYR A 124 1.64 -7.33 11.48
CA TYR A 124 0.67 -8.33 11.04
C TYR A 124 1.35 -9.25 10.04
N GLU A 125 1.36 -10.55 10.37
CA GLU A 125 1.89 -11.67 9.57
C GLU A 125 0.97 -12.02 8.38
#